data_AF-A0A158G8I8-F1
#
_entry.id   AF-A0A158G8I8-F1
#
_cell.length_a   1.000
_cell.length_b   1.000
_cell.length_c   1.000
_cell.angle_alpha   90.00
_cell.angle_beta   90.00
_cell.angle_gamma   90.00
#
_symmetry.space_group_name_H-M   'P 1'
#
loop_
_entity.id
_entity.type
_entity.pdbx_description
1 polymer ?
#
loop_
_entity_poly.entity_id
_entity_poly.type
_entity_poly.pdbx_seq_one_letter_code
_entity_poly.pdbx_strand_id
1 'polypeptide(L)' 'MNPADDRNDPTFLRARALSISVGAIRKAQGKASPADFPVGTVEWHAIVEDFANDVLKAMLSEPDLQLLEIRRDSTGK' A
#
# COMPACT_ATOMS: atom_id res chain seq x y z
N MET A 1 10.45 -24.59 11.53
CA MET A 1 9.89 -23.23 11.39
C MET A 1 8.51 -23.22 12.02
N ASN A 2 8.27 -22.42 13.06
CA ASN A 2 6.94 -22.25 13.62
C ASN A 2 6.25 -21.07 12.90
N PRO A 3 5.10 -21.27 12.23
CA PRO A 3 4.43 -20.20 11.46
C PRO A 3 3.84 -19.08 12.35
N ALA A 4 3.83 -19.27 13.68
CA ALA A 4 3.44 -18.25 14.64
C ALA A 4 4.54 -17.20 14.89
N ASP A 5 5.82 -17.57 14.77
CA ASP A 5 6.95 -16.66 14.99
C ASP A 5 7.05 -15.62 13.86
N ASP A 6 6.65 -15.99 12.63
CA ASP A 6 6.66 -15.09 11.46
C ASP A 6 5.68 -13.92 11.57
N ARG A 7 4.63 -14.00 12.40
CA ARG A 7 3.62 -12.92 12.51
C ARG A 7 4.11 -11.71 13.30
N ASN A 8 5.13 -11.91 14.14
CA ASN A 8 5.81 -10.85 14.86
C ASN A 8 7.12 -10.44 14.19
N ASP A 9 7.49 -11.07 13.07
CA ASP A 9 8.65 -10.65 12.29
C ASP A 9 8.46 -9.19 11.83
N PRO A 10 9.44 -8.29 12.09
CA PRO A 10 9.34 -6.89 11.69
C PRO A 10 9.13 -6.70 10.18
N THR A 11 9.67 -7.59 9.34
CA THR A 11 9.48 -7.53 7.89
C THR A 11 8.05 -7.89 7.53
N PHE A 12 7.49 -8.95 8.12
CA PHE A 12 6.09 -9.32 7.96
C PHE A 12 5.15 -8.18 8.39
N LEU A 13 5.39 -7.58 9.57
CA LEU A 13 4.58 -6.48 10.08
C LEU A 13 4.63 -5.25 9.17
N ARG A 14 5.81 -4.91 8.63
CA ARG A 14 5.98 -3.81 7.67
C ARG A 14 5.24 -4.09 6.36
N ALA A 15 5.38 -5.29 5.80
CA ALA A 15 4.67 -5.69 4.58
C ALA A 15 3.15 -5.67 4.79
N ARG A 16 2.67 -6.15 5.94
CA ARG A 16 1.25 -6.09 6.31
C ARG A 16 0.75 -4.66 6.45
N ALA A 17 1.49 -3.79 7.13
CA ALA A 17 1.13 -2.38 7.28
C ALA A 17 1.06 -1.68 5.91
N LEU A 18 2.01 -1.94 5.02
CA LEU A 18 2.02 -1.41 3.67
C LEU A 18 0.79 -1.87 2.86
N SER A 19 0.49 -3.17 2.88
CA SER A 19 -0.69 -3.73 2.20
C SER A 19 -2.00 -3.09 2.68
N ILE A 20 -2.15 -2.89 3.99
CA ILE A 20 -3.32 -2.22 4.57
C ILE A 20 -3.42 -0.77 4.10
N SER A 21 -2.30 -0.03 4.12
CA SER A 21 -2.25 1.36 3.66
C SER A 21 -2.63 1.50 2.18
N VAL A 22 -2.09 0.64 1.31
CA VAL A 22 -2.44 0.63 -0.12
C VAL A 22 -3.92 0.33 -0.33
N GLY A 23 -4.47 -0.66 0.39
CA GLY A 23 -5.90 -0.96 0.34
C GLY A 23 -6.78 0.21 0.77
N ALA A 24 -6.40 0.92 1.84
CA ALA A 24 -7.12 2.10 2.29
C ALA A 24 -7.11 3.24 1.26
N ILE A 25 -5.96 3.48 0.61
CA ILE A 25 -5.83 4.49 -0.45
C ILE A 25 -6.69 4.11 -1.66
N ARG A 26 -6.63 2.86 -2.13
CA ARG A 26 -7.45 2.38 -3.25
C ARG A 26 -8.94 2.55 -2.97
N LYS A 27 -9.38 2.19 -1.76
CA LYS A 27 -10.77 2.39 -1.33
C LYS A 27 -11.18 3.88 -1.36
N ALA A 28 -10.32 4.77 -0.89
CA ALA A 28 -10.57 6.22 -0.95
C ALA A 28 -10.65 6.76 -2.39
N GLN A 29 -9.94 6.12 -3.34
CA GLN A 29 -10.01 6.41 -4.77
C GLN A 29 -11.21 5.74 -5.48
N GLY A 30 -12.04 4.97 -4.78
CA GLY A 30 -13.13 4.19 -5.39
C GLY A 30 -12.66 2.99 -6.20
N LYS A 31 -11.40 2.56 -6.03
CA LYS A 31 -10.84 1.38 -6.70
C LYS A 31 -11.10 0.12 -5.86
N ALA A 32 -11.37 -0.97 -6.54
CA ALA A 32 -11.53 -2.27 -5.90
C ALA A 32 -10.19 -2.83 -5.41
N SER A 33 -10.26 -3.68 -4.38
CA SER A 33 -9.12 -4.37 -3.78
C SER A 33 -9.32 -5.89 -3.91
N PRO A 34 -8.25 -6.71 -3.81
CA PRO A 34 -8.37 -8.16 -3.94
C PRO A 34 -9.36 -8.80 -2.95
N ALA A 35 -9.55 -8.19 -1.77
CA ALA A 35 -10.49 -8.65 -0.76
C ALA A 35 -11.98 -8.49 -1.16
N ASP A 36 -12.27 -7.72 -2.20
CA ASP A 36 -13.64 -7.49 -2.69
C ASP A 36 -14.13 -8.62 -3.63
N PHE A 37 -13.24 -9.53 -4.03
CA PHE A 37 -13.54 -10.62 -4.96
C PHE A 37 -13.25 -11.99 -4.34
N PRO A 38 -14.01 -13.04 -4.70
CA PRO A 38 -13.66 -14.40 -4.30
C PRO A 38 -12.28 -14.78 -4.83
N VAL A 39 -11.43 -15.32 -3.95
CA VAL A 39 -10.07 -15.72 -4.32
C VAL A 39 -10.09 -16.75 -5.46
N GLY A 40 -9.26 -16.53 -6.47
CA GLY A 40 -9.07 -17.45 -7.58
C GLY A 40 -9.97 -17.20 -8.80
N THR A 41 -10.91 -16.24 -8.75
CA THR A 41 -11.65 -15.85 -9.96
C THR A 41 -10.77 -15.04 -10.92
N VAL A 42 -11.20 -14.88 -12.17
CA VAL A 42 -10.47 -14.10 -13.18
C VAL A 42 -10.37 -12.63 -12.74
N GLU A 43 -11.46 -12.09 -12.19
CA GLU A 43 -11.52 -10.72 -11.67
C GLU A 43 -10.56 -10.54 -10.49
N TRP A 44 -10.47 -11.53 -9.60
CA TRP A 44 -9.52 -11.50 -8.50
C TRP A 44 -8.07 -11.42 -8.99
N HIS A 45 -7.70 -12.24 -9.99
CA HIS A 45 -6.34 -12.21 -10.55
C HIS A 45 -6.01 -10.85 -11.19
N ALA A 46 -6.94 -10.28 -11.95
CA ALA A 46 -6.75 -8.96 -12.57
C ALA A 46 -6.54 -7.86 -11.50
N ILE A 47 -7.35 -7.87 -10.43
CA ILE A 47 -7.22 -6.90 -9.35
C ILE A 47 -5.98 -7.12 -8.49
N VAL A 48 -5.51 -8.37 -8.35
CA VAL A 48 -4.23 -8.67 -7.67
C VAL A 48 -3.05 -8.07 -8.40
N GLU A 49 -3.01 -8.16 -9.73
CA GLU A 49 -1.93 -7.57 -10.53
C GLU A 49 -1.89 -6.04 -10.38
N ASP A 50 -3.05 -5.39 -10.51
CA ASP A 50 -3.19 -3.95 -10.28
C ASP A 50 -2.82 -3.52 -8.86
N PHE A 51 -3.22 -4.31 -7.86
CA PHE A 51 -2.89 -4.05 -6.46
C PHE A 51 -1.39 -4.22 -6.20
N ALA A 52 -0.76 -5.24 -6.78
CA ALA A 52 0.68 -5.47 -6.66
C ALA A 52 1.48 -4.30 -7.27
N ASN A 53 1.01 -3.75 -8.39
CA ASN A 53 1.61 -2.56 -8.99
C ASN A 53 1.53 -1.33 -8.05
N ASP A 54 0.43 -1.14 -7.33
CA ASP A 54 0.32 -0.05 -6.34
C ASP A 54 1.26 -0.28 -5.14
N VAL A 55 1.41 -1.53 -4.68
CA VAL A 55 2.38 -1.88 -3.63
C VAL A 55 3.81 -1.61 -4.10
N LEU A 56 4.18 -2.03 -5.30
CA LEU A 56 5.50 -1.78 -5.88
C LEU A 56 5.77 -0.28 -6.00
N LYS A 57 4.80 0.50 -6.47
CA LYS A 57 4.91 1.97 -6.49
C LYS A 57 5.14 2.50 -5.08
N ALA A 58 4.37 2.08 -4.09
CA ALA A 58 4.55 2.55 -2.71
C ALA A 58 5.90 2.14 -2.08
N MET A 59 6.52 1.04 -2.54
CA MET A 59 7.86 0.63 -2.10
C MET A 59 8.98 1.40 -2.81
N LEU A 60 8.77 1.78 -4.07
CA LEU A 60 9.76 2.43 -4.93
C LEU A 60 9.62 3.96 -4.95
N SER A 61 8.50 4.49 -4.49
CA SER A 61 8.32 5.92 -4.23
C SER A 61 9.27 6.31 -3.10
N GLU A 62 10.32 7.04 -3.44
CA GLU A 62 11.03 7.91 -2.50
C GLU A 62 9.98 8.73 -1.73
N PRO A 63 10.18 9.00 -0.43
CA PRO A 63 9.28 9.92 0.26
C PRO A 63 9.34 11.25 -0.49
N ASP A 64 8.24 11.64 -1.14
CA ASP A 64 8.07 12.97 -1.70
C ASP A 64 8.05 13.98 -0.55
N LEU A 65 9.23 14.28 -0.03
CA LEU A 65 9.51 15.36 0.91
C LEU A 65 9.27 16.74 0.27
N GLN A 66 8.94 16.81 -1.02
CA GLN A 66 8.60 18.04 -1.72
C GLN A 66 7.29 18.68 -1.21
N LEU A 67 6.40 17.92 -0.56
CA LEU A 67 5.20 18.51 0.07
C LEU A 67 5.53 19.26 1.38
N LEU A 68 6.71 19.07 1.97
CA LEU A 68 7.18 19.84 3.14
C LEU A 68 7.90 21.14 2.75
N GLU A 69 8.41 21.26 1.52
CA GLU A 69 9.03 22.50 1.03
C GLU A 69 7.98 23.57 0.70
N ILE A 70 6.82 23.18 0.17
CA ILE A 70 5.74 24.13 -0.18
C ILE A 70 5.16 24.86 1.06
N ARG A 71 5.26 24.26 2.26
CA ARG A 71 4.81 24.91 3.51
C ARG A 71 5.87 25.87 4.12
N ARG A 72 7.15 25.77 3.74
CA ARG A 72 8.20 26.66 4.29
C ARG A 72 8.20 28.05 3.66
N ASP A 73 7.77 28.16 2.40
CA ASP A 73 7.84 29.42 1.64
C ASP A 73 6.60 30.32 1.79
N SER A 74 5.57 29.89 2.54
CA SER A 74 4.36 30.67 2.78
C SER A 74 4.37 31.48 4.08
N THR A 75 5.49 31.49 4.82
CA THR A 75 5.66 32.34 6.03
C THR A 75 6.91 33.20 5.90
N GLY A 76 6.82 34.25 5.09
CA GLY A 76 7.91 35.20 4.91
C GLY A 76 7.49 36.38 4.04
N LYS A 77 6.52 37.17 4.52
CA LYS A 77 6.29 38.54 4.04
C LYS A 77 6.50 39.50 5.19
#